data_AF-A0A2V6G8A7-F1
#
_entry.id   AF-A0A2V6G8A7-F1
#
_cell.length_a   1.000
_cell.length_b   1.000
_cell.length_c   1.000
_cell.angle_alpha   90.00
_cell.angle_beta   90.00
_cell.angle_gamma   90.00
#
_symmetry.space_group_name_H-M   'P 1'
#
loop_
_entity.id
_entity.type
_entity.pdbx_description
1 polymer ?
#
loop_
_entity_poly.entity_id
_entity_poly.type
_entity_poly.pdbx_seq_one_letter_code
_entity_poly.pdbx_strand_id
1 'polypeptide(L)'
;MVFKDTPKMRVAKLKRFMARPTFNEELELHRVDCESSHRMMDNYEFLLRKREEFANDPIIPPPLLRGDDLIALGFKPGPEFREILEAVETRQLEGGLRTADEAFEWVKKRYLSGEEN
;
A
#
# COMPACT_ATOMS: atom_id res chain seq x y z
N MET A 1 7.29 -16.65 9.30
CA MET A 1 5.95 -16.16 9.64
C MET A 1 5.87 -14.67 9.35
N VAL A 2 5.16 -14.28 8.28
CA VAL A 2 4.91 -12.87 7.94
C VAL A 2 3.94 -12.22 8.94
N PHE A 3 3.03 -13.02 9.51
CA PHE A 3 2.03 -12.60 10.51
C PHE A 3 2.63 -11.93 11.74
N LYS A 4 3.76 -12.43 12.27
CA LYS A 4 4.43 -11.84 13.45
C LYS A 4 4.88 -10.39 13.23
N ASP A 5 5.13 -10.01 11.98
CA ASP A 5 5.65 -8.71 11.61
C ASP A 5 4.52 -7.74 11.25
N THR A 6 3.27 -8.23 11.14
CA THR A 6 2.10 -7.41 10.73
C THR A 6 1.89 -6.17 11.59
N PRO A 7 2.09 -6.17 12.93
CA PRO A 7 1.95 -4.95 13.72
C PRO A 7 3.05 -3.91 13.44
N LYS A 8 4.17 -4.33 12.86
CA LYS A 8 5.33 -3.48 12.53
C LYS A 8 5.35 -3.04 11.07
N MET A 9 4.40 -3.49 10.25
CA MET A 9 4.34 -3.12 8.84
C MET A 9 3.86 -1.68 8.66
N ARG A 10 4.49 -0.98 7.70
CA ARG A 10 3.91 0.28 7.18
C ARG A 10 2.55 0.00 6.56
N VAL A 11 1.65 0.99 6.62
CA VAL A 11 0.27 0.87 6.15
C VAL A 11 0.19 0.37 4.70
N ALA A 12 1.02 0.90 3.80
CA ALA A 12 1.06 0.43 2.41
C ALA A 12 1.43 -1.06 2.28
N LYS A 13 2.42 -1.53 3.05
CA LYS A 13 2.82 -2.94 3.06
C LYS A 13 1.72 -3.82 3.64
N LEU A 14 1.05 -3.35 4.70
CA LEU A 14 -0.06 -4.06 5.33
C LEU A 14 -1.26 -4.18 4.37
N LYS A 15 -1.68 -3.09 3.73
CA LYS A 15 -2.75 -3.11 2.72
C LYS A 15 -2.42 -4.05 1.55
N ARG A 16 -1.19 -4.00 1.02
CA ARG A 16 -0.74 -4.94 -0.03
C ARG A 16 -0.72 -6.39 0.44
N PHE A 17 -0.41 -6.66 1.71
CA PHE A 17 -0.47 -8.00 2.28
C PHE A 17 -1.92 -8.49 2.39
N MET A 18 -2.83 -7.65 2.88
CA MET A 18 -4.25 -7.96 3.04
C MET A 18 -5.01 -8.08 1.71
N ALA A 19 -4.52 -7.47 0.64
CA ALA A 19 -5.13 -7.55 -0.70
C ALA A 19 -4.71 -8.79 -1.50
N ARG A 20 -3.85 -9.66 -0.96
CA ARG A 20 -3.41 -10.87 -1.67
C ARG A 20 -4.58 -11.82 -1.86
N PRO A 21 -4.65 -12.56 -2.99
CA PRO A 21 -5.72 -13.52 -3.23
C PRO A 21 -5.83 -14.59 -2.14
N THR A 22 -4.70 -15.02 -1.57
CA THR A 22 -4.60 -16.08 -0.56
C THR A 22 -4.73 -15.58 0.89
N PHE A 23 -4.96 -14.28 1.10
CA PHE A 23 -4.90 -13.69 2.43
C PHE A 23 -5.92 -14.31 3.40
N ASN A 24 -7.13 -14.61 2.93
CA ASN A 24 -8.18 -15.16 3.79
C ASN A 24 -7.86 -16.59 4.23
N GLU A 25 -7.33 -17.43 3.33
CA GLU A 25 -6.88 -18.78 3.64
C GLU A 25 -5.67 -18.76 4.57
N GLU A 26 -4.71 -17.87 4.34
CA GLU A 26 -3.54 -17.68 5.20
C GLU A 26 -3.95 -17.22 6.62
N LEU A 27 -4.92 -16.32 6.72
CA LEU A 27 -5.43 -15.82 8.00
C LEU A 27 -6.13 -16.92 8.80
N GLU A 28 -6.94 -17.75 8.13
CA GLU A 28 -7.63 -18.88 8.76
C GLU A 28 -6.65 -19.97 9.21
N LEU A 29 -5.66 -20.29 8.37
CA LEU A 29 -4.58 -21.21 8.75
C LEU A 29 -3.82 -20.71 9.99
N HIS A 30 -3.52 -19.40 10.05
CA HIS A 30 -2.88 -18.79 11.21
C HIS A 30 -3.74 -18.90 12.48
N ARG A 31 -5.08 -18.72 12.36
CA ARG A 31 -6.02 -18.87 13.48
C ARG A 31 -5.94 -20.26 14.10
N VAL A 32 -6.03 -21.31 13.27
CA VAL A 32 -6.01 -22.71 13.71
C VAL A 32 -4.65 -23.07 14.33
N ASP A 33 -3.55 -22.63 13.73
CA ASP A 33 -2.20 -22.85 14.26
C ASP A 33 -2.04 -22.24 15.66
N CYS A 34 -2.44 -20.97 15.83
CA CYS A 34 -2.37 -20.30 17.13
C CYS A 34 -3.29 -20.96 18.18
N GLU A 35 -4.52 -21.33 17.83
CA GLU A 35 -5.45 -22.02 18.73
C GLU A 35 -4.94 -23.37 19.21
N SER A 36 -4.26 -24.12 18.34
CA SER A 36 -3.71 -25.45 18.63
C SER A 36 -2.37 -25.45 19.35
N SER A 37 -1.65 -24.32 19.36
CA SER A 37 -0.34 -24.18 19.99
C SER A 37 -0.39 -23.27 21.24
N HIS A 38 0.10 -22.03 21.13
CA HIS A 38 0.36 -21.15 22.27
C HIS A 38 -0.79 -20.15 22.55
N ARG A 39 -1.87 -20.17 21.76
CA ARG A 39 -3.06 -19.31 21.87
C ARG A 39 -2.80 -17.81 21.85
N MET A 40 -1.69 -17.36 21.25
CA MET A 40 -1.46 -15.91 21.11
C MET A 40 -2.19 -15.43 19.85
N MET A 41 -3.35 -14.83 20.06
CA MET A 41 -4.24 -14.35 19.00
C MET A 41 -3.99 -12.90 18.61
N ASP A 42 -3.05 -12.20 19.25
CA ASP A 42 -2.81 -10.76 19.08
C ASP A 42 -2.67 -10.33 17.61
N ASN A 43 -1.91 -11.09 16.81
CA ASN A 43 -1.70 -10.79 15.39
C ASN A 43 -2.98 -11.03 14.56
N TYR A 44 -3.71 -12.10 14.88
CA TYR A 44 -4.99 -12.41 14.25
C TYR A 44 -6.02 -11.31 14.55
N GLU A 45 -6.19 -10.95 15.82
CA GLU A 45 -7.08 -9.87 16.25
C GLU A 45 -6.67 -8.50 15.67
N PHE A 46 -5.36 -8.23 15.58
CA PHE A 46 -4.83 -7.03 14.94
C PHE A 46 -5.28 -6.95 13.47
N LEU A 47 -5.16 -8.05 12.72
CA LEU A 47 -5.59 -8.10 11.32
C LEU A 47 -7.11 -7.98 11.16
N LEU A 48 -7.90 -8.53 12.07
CA LEU A 48 -9.36 -8.34 12.09
C LEU A 48 -9.73 -6.87 12.29
N ARG A 49 -9.15 -6.21 13.30
CA ARG A 49 -9.37 -4.77 13.53
C ARG A 49 -8.97 -3.93 12.31
N LYS A 50 -7.84 -4.26 11.68
CA LYS A 50 -7.40 -3.56 10.46
C LYS A 50 -8.32 -3.81 9.26
N ARG A 51 -8.91 -5.00 9.16
CA ARG A 51 -9.90 -5.30 8.12
C ARG A 51 -11.16 -4.44 8.28
N GLU A 52 -11.61 -4.23 9.51
CA GLU A 52 -12.73 -3.32 9.80
C GLU A 52 -12.36 -1.86 9.52
N GLU A 53 -11.17 -1.42 9.95
CA GLU A 53 -10.67 -0.06 9.68
C GLU A 53 -10.60 0.25 8.18
N PHE A 54 -10.19 -0.73 7.37
CA PHE A 54 -10.08 -0.58 5.92
C PHE A 54 -11.36 -0.94 5.16
N ALA A 55 -12.43 -1.39 5.82
CA ALA A 55 -13.64 -1.86 5.13
C ALA A 55 -14.41 -0.76 4.37
N ASN A 56 -14.23 0.51 4.76
CA ASN A 56 -14.90 1.64 4.12
C ASN A 56 -14.34 1.99 2.74
N ASP A 57 -13.09 1.58 2.46
CA ASP A 57 -12.39 1.86 1.21
C ASP A 57 -11.94 0.55 0.56
N PRO A 58 -11.79 0.50 -0.78
CA PRO A 58 -11.08 -0.61 -1.39
C PRO A 58 -9.66 -0.69 -0.79
N ILE A 59 -9.26 -1.89 -0.32
CA ILE A 59 -7.95 -2.12 0.32
C ILE A 59 -6.81 -1.60 -0.57
N ILE A 60 -6.92 -1.80 -1.89
CA ILE A 60 -6.09 -1.17 -2.90
C ILE A 60 -7.00 -0.27 -3.76
N PRO A 61 -6.98 1.06 -3.56
CA PRO A 61 -7.72 1.98 -4.41
C PRO A 61 -7.13 2.02 -5.82
N PRO A 62 -7.91 2.47 -6.82
CA PRO A 62 -7.38 2.73 -8.15
C PRO A 62 -6.22 3.72 -8.09
N PRO A 63 -5.15 3.54 -8.88
CA PRO A 63 -3.98 4.42 -8.84
C PRO A 63 -4.37 5.86 -9.19
N LEU A 64 -3.85 6.83 -8.44
CA LEU A 64 -4.10 8.27 -8.67
C LEU A 64 -3.50 8.78 -9.98
N LEU A 65 -2.39 8.15 -10.42
CA LEU A 65 -1.68 8.49 -11.65
C LEU A 65 -1.36 7.22 -12.43
N ARG A 66 -1.34 7.35 -13.75
CA ARG A 66 -0.92 6.34 -14.73
C ARG A 66 0.30 6.82 -15.50
N GLY A 67 0.89 5.92 -16.29
CA GLY A 67 2.03 6.27 -17.14
C GLY A 67 1.71 7.43 -18.11
N ASP A 68 0.52 7.44 -18.68
CA ASP A 68 0.07 8.50 -19.59
C ASP A 68 0.05 9.88 -18.91
N ASP A 69 -0.29 9.92 -17.62
CA ASP A 69 -0.28 11.14 -16.82
C ASP A 69 1.14 11.68 -16.62
N LEU A 70 2.13 10.78 -16.44
CA LEU A 70 3.54 11.17 -16.37
C LEU A 70 4.05 11.72 -17.71
N ILE A 71 3.59 11.16 -18.82
CA ILE A 71 3.93 11.70 -20.16
C ILE A 71 3.33 13.09 -20.33
N ALA A 72 2.09 13.31 -19.90
CA ALA A 72 1.44 14.62 -19.93
C ALA A 72 2.15 15.66 -19.06
N LEU A 73 2.82 15.23 -17.99
CA LEU A 73 3.68 16.06 -17.13
C LEU A 73 5.05 16.39 -17.75
N GLY A 74 5.40 15.81 -18.90
CA GLY A 74 6.67 16.04 -19.58
C GLY A 74 7.78 15.05 -19.23
N PHE A 75 7.49 13.98 -18.48
CA PHE A 75 8.46 12.90 -18.26
C PHE A 75 8.65 12.07 -19.53
N LYS A 76 9.87 11.56 -19.73
CA LYS A 76 10.18 10.67 -20.86
C LYS A 76 10.00 9.22 -20.42
N PRO A 77 9.26 8.38 -21.18
CA PRO A 77 9.06 6.98 -20.83
C PRO A 77 10.38 6.25 -20.54
N GLY A 78 10.49 5.65 -19.36
CA GLY A 78 11.71 5.02 -18.89
C GLY A 78 11.50 4.17 -17.63
N PRO A 79 12.53 3.46 -17.15
CA PRO A 79 12.44 2.62 -15.96
C PRO A 79 12.02 3.39 -14.71
N GLU A 80 12.32 4.69 -14.65
CA GLU A 80 11.93 5.61 -13.57
C GLU A 80 10.40 5.76 -13.40
N PHE A 81 9.60 5.52 -14.45
CA PHE A 81 8.14 5.59 -14.35
C PHE A 81 7.61 4.62 -13.30
N ARG A 82 8.18 3.41 -13.26
CA ARG A 82 7.80 2.41 -12.27
C ARG A 82 8.06 2.93 -10.86
N GLU A 83 9.22 3.53 -10.63
CA GLU A 83 9.59 4.06 -9.33
C GLU A 83 8.67 5.22 -8.90
N ILE A 84 8.35 6.12 -9.83
CA ILE A 84 7.44 7.24 -9.57
C ILE A 84 6.04 6.71 -9.24
N LEU A 85 5.49 5.83 -10.07
CA LEU A 85 4.15 5.26 -9.87
C LEU A 85 4.06 4.44 -8.58
N GLU A 86 5.07 3.62 -8.27
CA GLU A 86 5.13 2.86 -7.01
C GLU A 86 5.23 3.79 -5.78
N ALA A 87 5.93 4.92 -5.90
CA ALA A 87 6.02 5.91 -4.83
C ALA A 87 4.69 6.65 -4.61
N VAL A 88 3.99 7.02 -5.69
CA VAL A 88 2.64 7.61 -5.63
C VAL A 88 1.66 6.62 -5.00
N GLU A 89 1.63 5.37 -5.47
CA GLU A 89 0.76 4.32 -4.94
C GLU A 89 1.04 4.09 -3.44
N THR A 90 2.32 4.04 -3.04
CA THR A 90 2.69 3.87 -1.63
C THR A 90 2.14 5.01 -0.77
N ARG A 91 2.25 6.26 -1.23
CA ARG A 91 1.69 7.42 -0.50
C ARG A 91 0.17 7.45 -0.50
N GLN A 92 -0.46 7.03 -1.58
CA GLN A 92 -1.90 6.85 -1.66
C GLN A 92 -2.38 5.84 -0.62
N LEU A 93 -1.72 4.68 -0.53
CA LEU A 93 -2.07 3.65 0.44
C LEU A 93 -1.85 4.09 1.88
N GLU A 94 -0.84 4.93 2.13
CA GLU A 94 -0.57 5.56 3.43
C GLU A 94 -1.51 6.75 3.74
N GLY A 95 -2.36 7.16 2.79
CA GLY A 95 -3.32 8.26 2.96
C GLY A 95 -2.71 9.66 2.83
N GLY A 96 -1.46 9.76 2.37
CA GLY A 96 -0.75 11.02 2.14
C GLY A 96 -1.06 11.68 0.79
N LEU A 97 -1.72 10.96 -0.12
CA LEU A 97 -2.27 11.48 -1.38
C LEU A 97 -3.68 10.92 -1.56
N ARG A 98 -4.64 11.79 -1.86
CA ARG A 98 -6.07 11.44 -1.99
C ARG A 98 -6.64 11.75 -3.36
N THR A 99 -6.05 12.69 -4.08
CA THR A 99 -6.53 13.12 -5.40
C THR A 99 -5.43 13.05 -6.45
N ALA A 100 -5.83 12.97 -7.72
CA ALA A 100 -4.90 13.03 -8.83
C ALA A 100 -4.08 14.34 -8.78
N ASP A 101 -4.73 15.49 -8.52
CA ASP A 101 -4.07 16.79 -8.42
C ASP A 101 -2.99 16.84 -7.32
N GLU A 102 -3.26 16.26 -6.15
CA GLU A 102 -2.26 16.14 -5.08
C GLU A 102 -1.07 15.29 -5.52
N ALA A 103 -1.34 14.16 -6.20
CA ALA A 103 -0.29 13.30 -6.73
C ALA A 103 0.53 14.01 -7.81
N PHE A 104 -0.12 14.78 -8.69
CA PHE A 104 0.53 15.59 -9.73
C PHE A 104 1.51 16.61 -9.12
N GLU A 105 1.04 17.44 -8.19
CA GLU A 105 1.89 18.44 -7.53
C GLU A 105 3.03 17.78 -6.74
N TRP A 106 2.75 16.63 -6.11
CA TRP A 106 3.78 15.89 -5.41
C TRP A 106 4.88 15.37 -6.35
N VAL A 107 4.51 14.74 -7.46
CA VAL A 107 5.46 14.22 -8.45
C VAL A 107 6.30 15.37 -9.03
N LYS A 108 5.66 16.47 -9.42
CA LYS A 108 6.33 17.66 -9.95
C LYS A 108 7.35 18.22 -8.95
N LYS A 109 6.96 18.41 -7.68
CA LYS A 109 7.86 18.92 -6.65
C LYS A 109 9.01 17.96 -6.33
N ARG A 110 8.76 16.65 -6.39
CA ARG A 110 9.74 15.63 -6.00
C ARG A 110 10.78 15.35 -7.09
N TYR A 111 10.35 15.36 -8.36
CA TYR A 111 11.15 14.88 -9.49
C TYR A 111 11.46 15.95 -10.54
N LEU A 112 10.62 16.99 -10.70
CA LEU A 112 10.93 18.13 -11.59
C LEU A 112 11.70 19.24 -10.88
N SER A 113 11.46 19.49 -9.59
CA SER A 113 12.19 20.51 -8.83
C SER A 113 13.63 20.11 -8.45
N GLY A 114 14.19 19.11 -9.12
CA GLY A 114 15.57 18.64 -8.99
C GLY A 114 16.54 19.19 -10.05
N GLU A 115 16.10 20.06 -10.97
CA GLU A 115 16.98 20.79 -11.90
C GLU A 115 17.58 22.08 -11.29
N GLU A 116 17.91 22.07 -10.00
CA GLU A 116 18.84 23.04 -9.39
C GLU A 116 19.67 22.33 -8.31
N ASN A 117 20.71 21.59 -8.73
CA ASN A 117 22.12 21.80 -8.33
C ASN A 117 23.04 20.77 -9.00
#